data_AF-A0A2V8MZH3-F1
#
_entry.id   AF-A0A2V8MZH3-F1
#
_cell.length_a   1.000
_cell.length_b   1.000
_cell.length_c   1.000
_cell.angle_alpha   90.00
_cell.angle_beta   90.00
_cell.angle_gamma   90.00
#
_symmetry.space_group_name_H-M   'P 1'
#
loop_
_entity.id
_entity.type
_entity.pdbx_description
1 polymer ?
#
loop_
_entity_poly.entity_id
_entity_poly.type
_entity_poly.pdbx_seq_one_letter_code
_entity_poly.pdbx_strand_id
1 'polypeptide(L)'
;MVCPNCGAQNDDRAMYCQVCGTVLQPKPSGTPLPHAGSYAGFWVRFVAMIVDAVILAVAGGLISAAAFGAGLALSLFLPWLYEAFMLSSEWQATVGKRAMSIMVTGVDGSRISFARATGRHFAKYISAFILCIGFIIA
;
A
#
# COMPACT_ATOMS: atom_id res chain seq x y z
N MET A 1 19.35 -24.71 -12.95
CA MET A 1 19.53 -26.09 -12.45
C MET A 1 19.76 -27.08 -13.59
N VAL A 2 20.35 -28.25 -13.32
CA VAL A 2 20.57 -29.31 -14.34
C VAL A 2 19.47 -30.37 -14.22
N CYS A 3 18.86 -30.74 -15.33
CA CYS A 3 17.82 -31.77 -15.37
C CYS A 3 18.41 -33.16 -15.04
N PRO A 4 17.86 -33.91 -14.06
CA PRO A 4 18.37 -35.23 -13.68
C PRO A 4 18.09 -36.31 -14.74
N ASN A 5 17.14 -36.09 -15.65
CA ASN A 5 16.76 -37.07 -16.66
C ASN A 5 17.57 -36.93 -17.95
N CYS A 6 17.84 -35.72 -18.43
CA CYS A 6 18.51 -35.49 -19.72
C CYS A 6 19.77 -34.63 -19.67
N GLY A 7 20.17 -34.15 -18.50
CA GLY A 7 21.37 -33.32 -18.32
C GLY A 7 21.27 -31.88 -18.87
N ALA A 8 20.12 -31.47 -19.42
CA ALA A 8 19.95 -30.12 -19.94
C ALA A 8 19.94 -29.07 -18.83
N GLN A 9 20.61 -27.94 -19.06
CA GLN A 9 20.58 -26.78 -18.17
C GLN A 9 19.27 -26.03 -18.34
N ASN A 10 18.59 -25.76 -17.23
CA ASN A 10 17.32 -25.05 -17.16
C ASN A 10 17.42 -23.89 -16.16
N ASP A 11 16.50 -22.92 -16.24
CA ASP A 11 16.35 -21.86 -15.24
C ASP A 11 16.13 -22.44 -13.82
N ASP A 12 16.56 -21.74 -12.77
CA ASP A 12 16.42 -22.18 -11.38
C ASP A 12 14.95 -22.21 -10.87
N ARG A 13 14.03 -21.60 -11.62
CA ARG A 13 12.58 -21.62 -11.36
C ARG A 13 11.79 -22.51 -12.35
N ALA A 14 12.46 -23.25 -13.23
CA ALA A 14 11.80 -24.11 -14.19
C ALA A 14 11.02 -25.25 -13.49
N MET A 15 9.72 -25.38 -13.81
CA MET A 15 8.84 -26.46 -13.31
C MET A 15 8.96 -27.73 -14.17
N TYR A 16 9.40 -27.58 -15.42
CA TYR A 16 9.59 -28.65 -16.38
C TYR A 16 10.89 -28.43 -17.14
N CYS A 17 11.53 -29.51 -17.55
CA CYS A 17 12.67 -29.46 -18.43
C CYS A 17 12.24 -29.00 -19.83
N GLN A 18 12.86 -27.96 -20.38
CA GLN A 18 12.56 -27.43 -21.72
C GLN A 18 12.94 -28.40 -22.86
N VAL A 19 13.75 -29.42 -22.57
CA VAL A 19 14.22 -30.39 -23.56
C VAL A 19 13.44 -31.70 -23.50
N CYS A 20 13.28 -32.31 -22.31
CA CYS A 20 12.67 -33.63 -22.16
C CYS A 20 11.31 -33.64 -21.46
N GLY A 21 10.81 -32.50 -20.98
CA GLY A 21 9.50 -32.39 -20.34
C GLY A 21 9.38 -33.00 -18.94
N THR A 22 10.45 -33.57 -18.38
CA THR A 22 10.44 -34.08 -16.99
C THR A 22 10.18 -32.96 -15.99
N VAL A 23 9.36 -33.24 -14.98
CA VAL A 23 9.06 -32.30 -13.88
C VAL A 23 10.32 -32.05 -13.07
N LEU A 24 10.64 -30.78 -12.88
CA LEU A 24 11.77 -30.32 -12.07
C LEU A 24 11.26 -29.75 -10.75
N GLN A 25 12.05 -29.89 -9.69
CA GLN A 25 11.80 -29.23 -8.40
C GLN A 25 12.45 -27.85 -8.45
N PRO A 26 11.67 -26.74 -8.42
CA PRO A 26 12.23 -25.40 -8.34
C PRO A 26 13.12 -25.30 -7.10
N LYS A 27 14.32 -24.73 -7.26
CA LYS A 27 15.14 -24.42 -6.09
C LYS A 27 14.34 -23.41 -5.27
N PRO A 28 14.10 -23.63 -3.96
CA PRO A 28 13.45 -22.64 -3.12
C PRO A 28 14.25 -21.35 -3.27
N SER A 29 13.61 -20.31 -3.84
CA SER A 29 14.23 -19.00 -3.98
C SER A 29 14.67 -18.59 -2.57
N GLY A 30 15.99 -18.44 -2.37
CA GLY A 30 16.58 -18.04 -1.11
C GLY A 30 16.28 -16.57 -0.82
N THR A 31 15.03 -16.31 -0.48
CA THR A 31 14.44 -15.16 0.19
C THR A 31 12.94 -15.41 0.08
N PRO A 32 12.24 -15.77 1.17
CA PRO A 32 10.81 -15.56 1.21
C PRO A 32 10.60 -14.10 0.82
N LEU A 33 9.92 -13.83 -0.29
CA LEU A 33 9.34 -12.52 -0.49
C LEU A 33 8.54 -12.28 0.79
N PRO A 34 8.84 -11.22 1.58
CA PRO A 34 8.09 -10.94 2.78
C PRO A 34 6.65 -10.92 2.32
N HIS A 35 5.88 -11.87 2.86
CA HIS A 35 4.55 -12.28 2.42
C HIS A 35 3.92 -11.25 1.49
N ALA A 36 3.54 -11.65 0.28
CA ALA A 36 2.50 -10.93 -0.44
C ALA A 36 1.29 -10.90 0.51
N GLY A 37 1.26 -9.90 1.38
CA GLY A 37 0.32 -9.80 2.47
C GLY A 37 -1.02 -9.78 1.80
N SER A 38 -1.92 -10.65 2.26
CA SER A 38 -3.29 -10.60 1.77
C SER A 38 -3.74 -9.15 1.81
N TYR A 39 -4.15 -8.62 0.66
CA TYR A 39 -4.57 -7.23 0.57
C TYR A 39 -5.69 -7.02 1.59
N ALA A 40 -5.54 -5.99 2.44
CA ALA A 40 -6.56 -5.67 3.41
C ALA A 40 -7.89 -5.50 2.69
N GLY A 41 -8.92 -6.24 3.12
CA GLY A 41 -10.23 -6.21 2.48
C GLY A 41 -10.87 -4.82 2.56
N PHE A 42 -11.86 -4.60 1.71
CA PHE A 42 -12.59 -3.33 1.60
C PHE A 42 -13.04 -2.78 2.96
N TRP A 43 -13.73 -3.59 3.78
CA TRP A 43 -14.29 -3.15 5.06
C TRP A 43 -13.24 -2.72 6.08
N VAL A 44 -12.08 -3.38 6.11
CA VAL A 44 -10.98 -3.03 7.02
C VAL A 44 -10.41 -1.66 6.65
N ARG A 45 -10.28 -1.39 5.34
CA ARG A 45 -9.87 -0.07 4.84
C ARG A 45 -10.93 0.99 5.11
N PHE A 46 -12.21 0.65 4.97
CA PHE A 46 -13.32 1.54 5.27
C PHE A 46 -13.32 1.99 6.73
N VAL A 47 -13.19 1.05 7.66
CA VAL A 47 -13.09 1.36 9.10
C VAL A 47 -11.85 2.20 9.39
N ALA A 48 -10.69 1.85 8.82
CA ALA A 48 -9.47 2.66 8.95
C ALA A 48 -9.69 4.12 8.49
N MET A 49 -10.42 4.33 7.39
CA MET A 49 -10.76 5.68 6.89
C MET A 49 -11.66 6.45 7.86
N ILE A 50 -12.63 5.78 8.50
CA ILE A 50 -13.48 6.43 9.52
C ILE A 50 -12.65 6.88 10.71
N VAL A 51 -11.75 6.02 11.21
CA VAL A 51 -10.87 6.36 12.34
C VAL A 51 -10.00 7.58 11.99
N ASP A 52 -9.37 7.58 10.82
CA ASP A 52 -8.58 8.72 10.35
C ASP A 52 -9.43 9.99 10.18
N ALA A 53 -10.67 9.87 9.69
CA ALA A 53 -11.58 11.00 9.52
C ALA A 53 -11.98 11.63 10.87
N VAL A 54 -12.24 10.82 11.90
CA VAL A 54 -12.53 11.33 13.25
C VAL A 54 -11.31 12.04 13.84
N ILE A 55 -10.12 11.45 13.72
CA ILE A 55 -8.87 12.06 14.21
C ILE A 55 -8.64 13.43 13.55
N LEU A 56 -8.78 13.49 12.22
CA LEU A 56 -8.59 14.73 11.46
C LEU A 56 -9.68 15.76 11.73
N ALA A 57 -10.94 15.34 11.92
CA ALA A 57 -12.04 16.25 12.25
C ALA A 57 -11.85 16.90 13.62
N VAL A 58 -11.45 16.12 14.63
CA VAL A 58 -11.17 16.64 15.98
C VAL A 58 -9.95 17.57 15.95
N ALA A 59 -8.84 17.12 15.37
CA ALA A 59 -7.61 17.92 15.31
C ALA A 59 -7.82 19.22 14.50
N GLY A 60 -8.42 19.10 13.31
CA GLY A 60 -8.72 20.24 12.44
C GLY A 60 -9.73 21.22 13.06
N GLY A 61 -10.75 20.71 13.74
CA GLY A 61 -11.75 21.53 14.45
C GLY A 61 -11.14 22.35 15.58
N LEU A 62 -10.27 21.75 16.41
CA LEU A 62 -9.57 22.46 17.47
C LEU A 62 -8.63 23.54 16.92
N ILE A 63 -7.88 23.23 15.86
CA ILE A 63 -6.99 24.21 15.21
C ILE A 63 -7.80 25.36 14.60
N SER A 64 -8.91 25.05 13.92
CA SER A 64 -9.77 26.08 13.30
C SER A 64 -10.49 26.96 14.32
N ALA A 65 -10.83 26.43 15.50
CA ALA A 65 -11.41 27.22 16.58
C ALA A 65 -10.41 28.22 17.17
N ALA A 66 -9.12 27.87 17.20
CA ALA A 66 -8.05 28.75 17.67
C ALA A 66 -7.57 29.75 16.60
N ALA A 67 -7.62 29.38 15.31
CA ALA A 67 -7.15 30.18 14.19
C ALA A 67 -8.32 30.60 13.27
N PHE A 68 -8.94 31.76 13.56
CA PHE A 68 -9.99 32.33 12.74
C PHE A 68 -9.53 32.48 11.27
N GLY A 69 -10.27 31.89 10.33
CA GLY A 69 -10.08 32.06 8.87
C GLY A 69 -9.25 30.99 8.16
N ALA A 70 -8.68 30.00 8.86
CA ALA A 70 -7.84 28.97 8.25
C ALA A 70 -8.61 27.71 7.77
N GLY A 71 -9.93 27.63 7.98
CA GLY A 71 -10.72 26.40 7.79
C GLY A 71 -10.58 25.75 6.40
N LEU A 72 -10.63 26.55 5.33
CA LEU A 72 -10.52 26.03 3.96
C LEU A 72 -9.12 25.46 3.67
N ALA A 73 -8.07 26.17 4.08
CA ALA A 73 -6.70 25.68 3.94
C ALA A 73 -6.47 24.41 4.78
N LEU A 74 -6.93 24.38 6.04
CA LEU A 74 -6.84 23.19 6.89
C LEU A 74 -7.57 22.00 6.28
N SER A 75 -8.76 22.19 5.70
CA SER A 75 -9.53 21.10 5.08
C SER A 75 -8.83 20.45 3.89
N LEU A 76 -8.01 21.20 3.14
CA LEU A 76 -7.27 20.72 1.98
C LEU A 76 -5.89 20.16 2.35
N PHE A 77 -5.13 20.91 3.15
CA PHE A 77 -3.71 20.62 3.41
C PHE A 77 -3.51 19.65 4.58
N LEU A 78 -4.37 19.67 5.60
CA LEU A 78 -4.19 18.83 6.78
C LEU A 78 -4.31 17.33 6.47
N PRO A 79 -5.33 16.85 5.72
CA PRO A 79 -5.43 15.43 5.38
C PRO A 79 -4.29 14.96 4.46
N TRP A 80 -3.87 15.82 3.53
CA TRP A 80 -2.76 15.53 2.64
C TRP A 80 -1.44 15.38 3.40
N LEU A 81 -1.08 16.36 4.23
CA LEU A 81 0.15 16.33 5.00
C LEU A 81 0.16 15.18 6.00
N TYR A 82 -0.95 14.95 6.70
CA TYR A 82 -1.12 13.81 7.60
C TYR A 82 -0.82 12.49 6.89
N GLU A 83 -1.48 12.22 5.77
CA GLU A 83 -1.30 10.96 5.06
C GLU A 83 0.08 10.84 4.42
N ALA A 84 0.57 11.89 3.75
CA ALA A 84 1.86 11.86 3.07
C ALA A 84 3.00 11.64 4.07
N PHE A 85 2.97 12.35 5.21
CA PHE A 85 3.97 12.20 6.26
C PHE A 85 3.89 10.80 6.88
N MET A 86 2.72 10.35 7.31
CA MET A 86 2.57 9.04 7.97
C MET A 86 2.94 7.86 7.07
N LEU A 87 2.53 7.86 5.81
CA LEU A 87 2.88 6.80 4.87
C LEU A 87 4.37 6.78 4.52
N SER A 88 4.99 7.96 4.48
CA SER A 88 6.43 8.10 4.29
C SER A 88 7.24 7.94 5.58
N SER A 89 6.61 7.73 6.74
CA SER A 89 7.25 7.52 8.04
C SER A 89 7.56 6.03 8.29
N GLU A 90 8.31 5.70 9.34
CA GLU A 90 8.61 4.29 9.70
C GLU A 90 7.33 3.51 10.02
N TRP A 91 6.22 4.20 10.22
CA TRP A 91 4.93 3.57 10.46
C TRP A 91 4.34 2.95 9.20
N GLN A 92 4.69 3.47 8.01
CA GLN A 92 4.17 3.01 6.71
C GLN A 92 2.62 2.93 6.65
N ALA A 93 1.94 3.64 7.53
CA ALA A 93 0.51 3.54 7.76
C ALA A 93 0.03 4.81 8.48
N THR A 94 -1.20 5.24 8.19
CA THR A 94 -1.89 6.23 9.01
C THR A 94 -2.30 5.62 10.35
N VAL A 95 -2.70 6.44 11.34
CA VAL A 95 -3.16 5.93 12.64
C VAL A 95 -4.28 4.91 12.47
N GLY A 96 -5.30 5.22 11.66
CA GLY A 96 -6.42 4.32 11.39
C GLY A 96 -6.00 3.04 10.70
N LYS A 97 -5.13 3.11 9.68
CA LYS A 97 -4.60 1.92 9.01
C LYS A 97 -3.78 1.05 9.96
N ARG A 98 -2.93 1.66 10.78
CA ARG A 98 -2.10 0.94 11.75
C ARG A 98 -2.93 0.27 12.83
N ALA A 99 -3.99 0.93 13.30
CA ALA A 99 -4.94 0.35 14.25
C ALA A 99 -5.63 -0.92 13.69
N MET A 100 -5.79 -0.98 12.37
CA MET A 100 -6.35 -2.13 11.65
C MET A 100 -5.29 -3.12 11.12
N SER A 101 -4.04 -3.02 11.58
CA SER A 101 -2.91 -3.84 11.12
C SER A 101 -2.65 -3.76 9.60
N ILE A 102 -2.95 -2.62 8.99
CA ILE A 102 -2.67 -2.33 7.58
C ILE A 102 -1.36 -1.55 7.47
N MET A 103 -0.49 -1.99 6.56
CA MET A 103 0.68 -1.24 6.11
C MET A 103 0.58 -0.95 4.61
N VAL A 104 1.18 0.17 4.18
CA VAL A 104 1.25 0.56 2.78
C VAL A 104 2.72 0.64 2.39
N THR A 105 3.13 -0.21 1.45
CA THR A 105 4.50 -0.30 0.97
C THR A 105 4.56 -0.23 -0.55
N GLY A 106 5.78 -0.12 -1.09
CA GLY A 106 6.05 -0.42 -2.49
C GLY A 106 5.83 -1.90 -2.80
N VAL A 107 5.90 -2.24 -4.08
CA VAL A 107 5.77 -3.62 -4.58
C VAL A 107 6.82 -4.55 -3.97
N ASP A 108 8.01 -4.03 -3.70
CA ASP A 108 9.13 -4.77 -3.11
C ASP A 108 9.10 -4.76 -1.56
N GLY A 109 8.00 -4.30 -0.95
CA GLY A 109 7.89 -4.12 0.51
C GLY A 109 8.65 -2.90 1.06
N SER A 110 9.28 -2.11 0.18
CA SER A 110 10.01 -0.90 0.56
C SER A 110 9.10 0.22 1.06
N ARG A 111 9.63 1.09 1.91
CA ARG A 111 8.92 2.29 2.37
C ARG A 111 8.61 3.22 1.19
N ILE A 112 7.42 3.80 1.21
CA ILE A 112 6.99 4.76 0.19
C ILE A 112 7.67 6.12 0.43
N SER A 113 8.16 6.76 -0.64
CA SER A 113 8.65 8.14 -0.55
C SER A 113 7.51 9.14 -0.37
N PHE A 114 7.80 10.30 0.23
CA PHE A 114 6.84 11.39 0.42
C PHE A 114 6.21 11.84 -0.91
N ALA A 115 7.00 11.91 -1.99
CA ALA A 115 6.51 12.27 -3.32
C ALA A 115 5.50 11.25 -3.87
N ARG A 116 5.79 9.94 -3.74
CA ARG A 116 4.86 8.89 -4.15
C ARG A 116 3.60 8.85 -3.27
N ALA A 117 3.74 9.10 -1.96
CA ALA A 117 2.59 9.21 -1.06
C ALA A 117 1.69 10.42 -1.40
N THR A 118 2.29 11.55 -1.76
CA THR A 118 1.60 12.76 -2.24
C THR A 118 0.85 12.49 -3.55
N GLY A 119 1.52 11.89 -4.54
CA GLY A 119 0.87 11.48 -5.79
C GLY A 119 -0.31 10.55 -5.55
N ARG A 120 -0.18 9.60 -4.62
CA ARG A 120 -1.28 8.71 -4.21
C ARG A 120 -2.43 9.47 -3.56
N HIS A 121 -2.17 10.50 -2.75
CA HIS A 121 -3.22 11.30 -2.12
C HIS A 121 -4.05 12.04 -3.17
N PHE A 122 -3.39 12.77 -4.08
CA PHE A 122 -4.09 13.56 -5.10
C PHE A 122 -4.77 12.69 -6.17
N ALA A 123 -4.23 11.50 -6.46
CA ALA A 123 -4.88 10.53 -7.35
C ALA A 123 -6.27 10.10 -6.85
N LYS A 124 -6.55 10.16 -5.54
CA LYS A 124 -7.90 9.88 -5.01
C LYS A 124 -8.92 10.93 -5.45
N TYR A 125 -8.53 12.21 -5.54
CA TYR A 125 -9.45 13.26 -6.01
C TYR A 125 -9.80 13.06 -7.48
N ILE A 126 -8.82 12.65 -8.29
CA ILE A 126 -9.05 12.26 -9.69
C ILE A 126 -9.99 11.06 -9.76
N SER A 127 -9.79 10.05 -8.92
CA SER A 127 -10.66 8.86 -8.86
C SER A 127 -12.08 9.18 -8.37
N ALA A 128 -12.23 10.12 -7.42
CA ALA A 128 -13.53 10.59 -6.95
C ALA A 128 -14.28 11.38 -8.03
N PHE A 129 -13.57 12.17 -8.84
CA PHE A 129 -14.14 12.95 -9.93
C PHE A 129 -14.67 12.07 -11.08
N ILE A 130 -14.10 10.87 -11.28
CA ILE A 130 -14.40 9.96 -12.40
C ILE A 130 -15.43 8.85 -12.01
N LEU A 131 -16.17 8.97 -10.89
CA LEU A 131 -17.25 8.06 -10.40
C LEU A 131 -16.87 7.04 -9.30
N CYS A 132 -15.91 7.30 -8.41
CA CYS A 132 -15.63 6.43 -7.25
C CYS A 132 -15.28 4.94 -7.56
N ILE A 133 -15.09 4.56 -8.84
CA ILE A 133 -14.81 3.18 -9.27
C ILE A 133 -13.51 2.65 -8.63
N GLY A 134 -12.54 3.54 -8.39
CA GLY A 134 -11.27 3.19 -7.73
C GLY A 134 -11.40 2.81 -6.26
N PHE A 135 -12.50 3.17 -5.57
CA PHE A 135 -12.76 2.72 -4.19
C PHE A 135 -13.27 1.27 -4.13
N ILE A 136 -13.75 0.70 -5.24
CA ILE A 136 -14.26 -0.69 -5.33
C ILE A 136 -13.14 -1.69 -5.61
N ILE A 137 -12.08 -1.29 -6.31
CA ILE A 137 -10.97 -2.16 -6.75
C ILE A 137 -9.79 -2.17 -5.75
N ALA A 138 -9.87 -1.39 -4.67
CA ALA A 138 -8.80 -1.25 -3.70
C ALA A 138 -8.73 -2.43 -2.72
#